data_AF-A0A8B8GBH4-F1
#
_entry.id   AF-A0A8B8GBH4-F1
#
_cell.length_a   1.000
_cell.length_b   1.000
_cell.length_c   1.000
_cell.angle_alpha   90.00
_cell.angle_beta   90.00
_cell.angle_gamma   90.00
#
_symmetry.space_group_name_H-M   'P 1'
#
loop_
_entity.id
_entity.type
_entity.pdbx_description
1 polymer ?
#
loop_
_entity_poly.entity_id
_entity_poly.type
_entity_poly.pdbx_seq_one_letter_code
_entity_poly.pdbx_strand_id
1 'polypeptide(L)'
;MIVQMYSTAKNQTEQSSVSCSFSLPEVEEHIAAEKIYSFVIPKKSSINQKMDFMKQHPCQPTVLHNVSWSLFKLYNREDQRGKPILRKWLTLQCVKNNEVKALYCSICIAFSTSSTNFSTGCTNFRNIYAAVESHEISKVHICAVESYVKASSNDSIEYLINRNVMNMKKKTSRRKNSCIKTSI
;
A
#
# COMPACT_ATOMS: atom_id res chain seq x y z
N MET A 1 28.64 -27.81 -76.96
CA MET A 1 28.97 -29.18 -76.52
C MET A 1 28.14 -29.47 -75.28
N ILE A 2 27.36 -30.56 -75.36
CA ILE A 2 26.55 -31.19 -74.31
C ILE A 2 27.45 -31.58 -73.13
N VAL A 3 27.00 -31.51 -71.87
CA VAL A 3 27.01 -32.62 -70.89
C VAL A 3 26.06 -32.32 -69.72
N GLN A 4 25.27 -33.34 -69.38
CA GLN A 4 24.29 -33.48 -68.32
C GLN A 4 24.85 -33.53 -66.88
N MET A 5 23.95 -33.24 -65.93
CA MET A 5 23.71 -33.78 -64.59
C MET A 5 24.76 -34.70 -63.92
N TYR A 6 25.00 -34.53 -62.61
CA TYR A 6 24.63 -35.49 -61.53
C TYR A 6 24.89 -34.90 -60.12
N SER A 7 24.03 -35.32 -59.18
CA SER A 7 23.96 -35.22 -57.70
C SER A 7 25.30 -35.38 -56.92
N THR A 8 25.48 -35.12 -55.60
CA THR A 8 24.65 -35.02 -54.38
C THR A 8 25.56 -34.56 -53.20
N ALA A 9 25.04 -33.88 -52.17
CA ALA A 9 25.09 -34.29 -50.74
C ALA A 9 25.05 -33.15 -49.69
N LYS A 10 23.93 -33.11 -48.93
CA LYS A 10 23.74 -33.02 -47.46
C LYS A 10 24.46 -31.94 -46.63
N ASN A 11 23.67 -31.12 -45.93
CA ASN A 11 23.51 -31.11 -44.46
C ASN A 11 22.37 -30.13 -44.07
N GLN A 12 21.28 -30.62 -43.45
CA GLN A 12 20.94 -30.50 -42.01
C GLN A 12 20.93 -29.04 -41.54
N THR A 13 19.79 -28.43 -41.18
CA THR A 13 19.00 -28.74 -39.98
C THR A 13 17.57 -28.23 -40.13
N GLU A 14 16.60 -29.07 -39.77
CA GLU A 14 15.17 -28.84 -39.85
C GLU A 14 14.67 -27.80 -38.82
N GLN A 15 13.81 -26.91 -39.33
CA GLN A 15 12.99 -25.98 -38.56
C GLN A 15 11.91 -26.75 -37.80
N SER A 16 11.90 -26.64 -36.48
CA SER A 16 10.73 -27.00 -35.65
C SER A 16 9.91 -25.75 -35.38
N SER A 17 8.77 -25.67 -36.07
CA SER A 17 7.72 -24.68 -35.88
C SER A 17 6.89 -25.01 -34.64
N VAL A 18 6.84 -24.09 -33.67
CA VAL A 18 5.74 -24.02 -32.70
C VAL A 18 5.31 -22.56 -32.62
N SER A 19 4.31 -22.20 -33.42
CA SER A 19 3.57 -20.96 -33.25
C SER A 19 2.55 -21.20 -32.14
N CYS A 20 2.75 -20.55 -31.00
CA CYS A 20 1.78 -20.51 -29.93
C CYS A 20 1.31 -19.06 -29.82
N SER A 21 0.28 -18.73 -30.59
CA SER A 21 -0.47 -17.49 -30.48
C SER A 21 -1.23 -17.51 -29.15
N PHE A 22 -0.64 -16.91 -28.12
CA PHE A 22 -1.28 -16.67 -26.84
C PHE A 22 -2.09 -15.37 -26.94
N SER A 23 -3.38 -15.51 -27.24
CA SER A 23 -4.34 -14.41 -27.18
C SER A 23 -4.51 -13.94 -25.74
N LEU A 24 -4.14 -12.68 -25.47
CA LEU A 24 -4.39 -11.99 -24.21
C LEU A 24 -5.90 -11.76 -24.05
N PRO A 25 -6.53 -12.18 -22.94
CA PRO A 25 -7.88 -11.75 -22.64
C PRO A 25 -7.84 -10.28 -22.23
N GLU A 26 -8.58 -9.49 -22.98
CA GLU A 26 -8.99 -8.11 -22.73
C GLU A 26 -9.88 -8.11 -21.47
N VAL A 27 -9.28 -7.87 -20.30
CA VAL A 27 -10.04 -7.81 -19.04
C VAL A 27 -10.38 -6.36 -18.74
N GLU A 28 -11.54 -5.99 -19.29
CA GLU A 28 -12.55 -5.06 -18.78
C GLU A 28 -12.11 -4.02 -17.75
N GLU A 29 -12.01 -2.80 -18.27
CA GLU A 29 -12.01 -1.53 -17.58
C GLU A 29 -13.28 -1.39 -16.69
N HIS A 30 -13.16 -1.73 -15.42
CA HIS A 30 -14.18 -1.38 -14.43
C HIS A 30 -13.77 -0.12 -13.65
N ILE A 31 -14.38 1.00 -14.05
CA ILE A 31 -14.35 2.30 -13.37
C ILE A 31 -14.83 2.10 -11.93
N ALA A 32 -13.89 2.03 -10.99
CA ALA A 32 -14.19 2.03 -9.57
C ALA A 32 -14.75 3.40 -9.19
N ALA A 33 -15.97 3.41 -8.65
CA ALA A 33 -16.69 4.57 -8.15
C ALA A 33 -15.78 5.57 -7.42
N GLU A 34 -15.99 6.87 -7.67
CA GLU A 34 -15.29 8.02 -7.09
C GLU A 34 -15.29 7.97 -5.55
N LYS A 35 -14.35 7.23 -4.97
CA LYS A 35 -14.07 7.29 -3.53
C LYS A 35 -13.29 8.58 -3.31
N ILE A 36 -14.00 9.66 -3.03
CA ILE A 36 -13.40 10.92 -2.60
C ILE A 36 -12.82 10.68 -1.21
N TYR A 37 -11.55 10.32 -1.16
CA TYR A 37 -10.83 10.19 0.10
C TYR A 37 -10.64 11.58 0.71
N SER A 38 -11.17 11.79 1.92
CA SER A 38 -10.86 12.99 2.70
C SER A 38 -9.43 12.87 3.22
N PHE A 39 -8.50 13.60 2.61
CA PHE A 39 -7.09 13.65 3.05
C PHE A 39 -6.86 14.63 4.21
N VAL A 40 -7.91 14.92 4.98
CA VAL A 40 -7.89 15.89 6.08
C VAL A 40 -8.56 15.28 7.29
N ILE A 41 -7.93 15.44 8.44
CA ILE A 41 -8.47 15.11 9.76
C ILE A 41 -8.51 16.39 10.62
N PRO A 42 -9.54 16.59 11.46
CA PRO A 42 -9.56 17.73 12.39
C PRO A 42 -8.33 17.76 13.32
N LYS A 43 -7.78 18.95 13.57
CA LYS A 43 -6.57 19.12 14.38
C LYS A 43 -6.70 18.58 15.82
N LYS A 44 -7.91 18.57 16.37
CA LYS A 44 -8.21 18.09 17.74
C LYS A 44 -8.79 16.67 17.75
N SER A 45 -8.44 15.83 16.77
CA SER A 45 -8.93 14.46 16.72
C SER A 45 -8.34 13.57 17.81
N SER A 46 -9.17 12.69 18.35
CA SER A 46 -8.76 11.67 19.31
C SER A 46 -7.85 10.62 18.66
N ILE A 47 -7.16 9.82 19.47
CA ILE A 47 -6.32 8.72 18.98
C ILE A 47 -7.14 7.76 18.11
N ASN A 48 -8.35 7.38 18.57
CA ASN A 48 -9.23 6.48 17.81
C ASN A 48 -9.59 7.05 16.43
N GLN A 49 -9.93 8.33 16.34
CA GLN A 49 -10.23 8.97 15.05
C GLN A 49 -9.01 8.99 14.11
N LYS A 50 -7.82 9.22 14.66
CA LYS A 50 -6.56 9.14 13.90
C LYS A 50 -6.30 7.73 13.41
N MET A 51 -6.55 6.71 14.23
CA MET A 51 -6.41 5.30 13.86
C MET A 51 -7.44 4.88 12.81
N ASP A 52 -8.68 5.36 12.91
CA ASP A 52 -9.73 5.10 11.91
C ASP A 52 -9.43 5.74 10.56
N PHE A 53 -8.82 6.93 10.56
CA PHE A 53 -8.26 7.55 9.37
C PHE A 53 -7.18 6.65 8.76
N MET A 54 -6.23 6.16 9.57
CA MET A 54 -5.16 5.27 9.08
C MET A 54 -5.68 3.96 8.46
N LYS A 55 -6.84 3.45 8.86
CA LYS A 55 -7.46 2.25 8.24
C LYS A 55 -7.92 2.48 6.80
N GLN A 56 -8.18 3.73 6.42
CA GLN A 56 -8.63 4.11 5.07
C GLN A 56 -7.48 4.48 4.14
N HIS A 57 -6.26 4.50 4.66
CA HIS A 57 -5.03 4.91 3.99
C HIS A 57 -3.96 3.80 4.06
N PRO A 58 -2.96 3.79 3.17
CA PRO A 58 -2.75 4.74 2.08
C PRO A 58 -3.68 4.50 0.88
N CYS A 59 -3.88 5.52 0.07
CA CYS A 59 -4.56 5.39 -1.23
C CYS A 59 -3.51 5.52 -2.34
N GLN A 60 -3.23 4.41 -3.02
CA GLN A 60 -2.16 4.30 -4.01
C GLN A 60 -2.73 3.79 -5.34
N PRO A 61 -3.32 4.68 -6.16
CA PRO A 61 -3.77 4.32 -7.50
C PRO A 61 -2.61 3.75 -8.32
N THR A 62 -2.94 2.73 -9.13
CA THR A 62 -1.98 2.02 -10.00
C THR A 62 -1.93 2.59 -11.40
N VAL A 63 -2.98 3.33 -11.81
CA VAL A 63 -3.09 3.95 -13.14
C VAL A 63 -3.25 5.45 -12.93
N LEU A 64 -2.38 6.22 -13.58
CA LEU A 64 -2.38 7.69 -13.56
C LEU A 64 -2.20 8.21 -14.98
N HIS A 65 -2.86 9.32 -15.29
CA HIS A 65 -2.66 10.01 -16.57
C HIS A 65 -1.66 11.16 -16.42
N ASN A 66 -0.91 11.44 -17.49
CA ASN A 66 -0.04 12.61 -17.63
C ASN A 66 1.06 12.77 -16.57
N VAL A 67 1.54 11.67 -15.98
CA VAL A 67 2.69 11.69 -15.06
C VAL A 67 3.97 11.28 -15.78
N SER A 68 5.03 12.08 -15.64
CA SER A 68 6.36 11.81 -16.21
C SER A 68 7.28 11.01 -15.28
N TRP A 69 6.76 10.59 -14.12
CA TRP A 69 7.48 9.88 -13.08
C TRP A 69 6.89 8.49 -12.83
N SER A 70 7.71 7.59 -12.29
CA SER A 70 7.39 6.18 -12.06
C SER A 70 6.66 5.99 -10.73
N LEU A 71 5.47 5.40 -10.81
CA LEU A 71 4.71 4.94 -9.64
C LEU A 71 5.48 3.89 -8.83
N PHE A 72 6.18 2.98 -9.52
CA PHE A 72 6.97 1.96 -8.85
C PHE A 72 8.06 2.59 -7.98
N LYS A 73 8.81 3.54 -8.51
CA LYS A 73 9.87 4.26 -7.77
C LYS A 73 9.29 5.18 -6.68
N LEU A 74 8.09 5.72 -6.88
CA LEU A 74 7.42 6.54 -5.89
C LEU A 74 6.98 5.70 -4.68
N TYR A 75 6.31 4.57 -4.93
CA TYR A 75 5.76 3.71 -3.89
C TYR A 75 6.80 2.81 -3.23
N ASN A 76 7.96 2.59 -3.84
CA ASN A 76 8.99 1.72 -3.29
C ASN A 76 10.27 2.50 -3.02
N ARG A 77 10.89 2.22 -1.87
CA ARG A 77 12.30 2.57 -1.62
C ARG A 77 13.14 1.31 -1.73
N GLU A 78 14.42 1.46 -2.00
CA GLU A 78 15.35 0.33 -1.97
C GLU A 78 15.96 0.19 -0.57
N ASP A 79 16.10 -1.06 -0.11
CA ASP A 79 16.89 -1.37 1.07
C ASP A 79 18.39 -1.48 0.72
N GLN A 80 19.24 -1.71 1.73
CA GLN A 80 20.69 -1.86 1.56
C GLN A 80 21.08 -3.07 0.68
N ARG A 81 20.15 -3.99 0.40
CA ARG A 81 20.32 -5.18 -0.44
C ARG A 81 19.63 -5.04 -1.80
N GLY A 82 19.13 -3.85 -2.13
CA GLY A 82 18.40 -3.58 -3.38
C GLY A 82 16.98 -4.15 -3.42
N LYS A 83 16.42 -4.61 -2.28
CA LYS A 83 15.04 -5.10 -2.22
C LYS A 83 14.08 -3.93 -2.08
N PRO A 84 12.95 -3.93 -2.82
CA PRO A 84 11.94 -2.88 -2.70
C PRO A 84 11.19 -3.01 -1.38
N ILE A 85 11.12 -1.90 -0.64
CA ILE A 85 10.28 -1.71 0.54
C ILE A 85 9.14 -0.76 0.16
N LEU A 86 7.91 -1.24 0.31
CA LEU A 86 6.71 -0.47 0.02
C LEU A 86 6.48 0.65 1.05
N ARG A 87 6.27 1.86 0.58
CA ARG A 87 5.87 3.03 1.36
C ARG A 87 4.38 2.96 1.69
N LYS A 88 4.04 2.31 2.81
CA LYS A 88 2.64 2.18 3.28
C LYS A 88 2.04 3.44 3.91
N TRP A 89 2.67 4.61 3.74
CA TRP A 89 2.23 5.88 4.30
C TRP A 89 1.82 6.90 3.23
N LEU A 90 2.29 6.71 2.00
CA LEU A 90 2.16 7.69 0.91
C LEU A 90 0.84 7.53 0.18
N THR A 91 0.10 8.63 0.07
CA THR A 91 -1.24 8.66 -0.48
C THR A 91 -1.32 9.69 -1.61
N LEU A 92 -1.99 9.36 -2.71
CA LEU A 92 -2.20 10.29 -3.82
C LEU A 92 -3.64 10.79 -3.84
N GLN A 93 -3.77 12.12 -3.93
CA GLN A 93 -5.01 12.75 -4.33
C GLN A 93 -5.04 12.86 -5.85
N CYS A 94 -6.02 12.23 -6.46
CA CYS A 94 -6.30 12.38 -7.89
C CYS A 94 -7.62 13.14 -8.09
N VAL A 95 -7.72 13.90 -9.18
CA VAL A 95 -8.98 14.47 -9.66
C VAL A 95 -9.59 13.53 -10.72
N LYS A 96 -10.72 13.94 -11.32
CA LYS A 96 -11.34 13.20 -12.44
C LYS A 96 -10.28 12.89 -13.51
N ASN A 97 -10.36 11.69 -14.08
CA ASN A 97 -9.41 11.16 -15.06
C ASN A 97 -8.02 10.81 -14.50
N ASN A 98 -7.93 10.41 -13.23
CA ASN A 98 -6.69 9.99 -12.55
C ASN A 98 -5.49 10.96 -12.71
N GLU A 99 -5.77 12.25 -12.85
CA GLU A 99 -4.74 13.29 -12.83
C GLU A 99 -4.33 13.58 -11.38
N VAL A 100 -3.03 13.59 -11.12
CA VAL A 100 -2.51 13.77 -9.76
C VAL A 100 -2.57 15.23 -9.36
N LYS A 101 -3.27 15.51 -8.26
CA LYS A 101 -3.37 16.86 -7.68
C LYS A 101 -2.31 17.10 -6.61
N ALA A 102 -2.11 16.15 -5.70
CA ALA A 102 -1.16 16.29 -4.60
C ALA A 102 -0.80 14.94 -3.98
N LEU A 103 0.38 14.87 -3.35
CA LEU A 103 0.80 13.75 -2.52
C LEU A 103 0.68 14.10 -1.04
N TYR A 104 0.25 13.10 -0.27
CA TYR A 104 0.03 13.22 1.16
C TYR A 104 0.74 12.12 1.93
N CYS A 105 1.19 12.46 3.13
CA CYS A 105 1.63 11.50 4.12
C CYS A 105 0.50 11.30 5.14
N SER A 106 -0.15 10.14 5.08
CA SER A 106 -1.25 9.79 5.99
C SER A 106 -0.81 9.85 7.47
N ILE A 107 0.39 9.38 7.77
CA ILE A 107 0.96 9.43 9.12
C ILE A 107 1.14 10.87 9.58
N CYS A 108 1.72 11.75 8.74
CA CYS A 108 1.90 13.15 9.14
C CYS A 108 0.58 13.89 9.27
N ILE A 109 -0.41 13.64 8.40
CA ILE A 109 -1.75 14.23 8.55
C ILE A 109 -2.34 13.92 9.94
N ALA A 110 -2.23 12.66 10.38
CA ALA A 110 -2.85 12.23 11.63
C ALA A 110 -2.01 12.52 12.88
N PHE A 111 -0.68 12.38 12.81
CA PHE A 111 0.19 12.33 13.99
C PHE A 111 1.25 13.42 14.06
N SER A 112 1.42 14.28 13.04
CA SER A 112 2.37 15.38 13.16
C SER A 112 1.86 16.48 14.09
N THR A 113 2.78 17.11 14.81
CA THR A 113 2.52 18.30 15.62
C THR A 113 2.68 19.59 14.84
N SER A 114 3.37 19.52 13.70
CA SER A 114 3.66 20.65 12.81
C SER A 114 3.23 20.32 11.37
N SER A 115 2.85 21.35 10.62
CA SER A 115 2.56 21.22 9.19
C SER A 115 3.83 20.92 8.41
N THR A 116 3.74 19.95 7.51
CA THR A 116 4.72 19.61 6.48
C THR A 116 4.09 19.73 5.09
N ASN A 117 4.91 19.85 4.05
CA ASN A 117 4.44 19.85 2.66
C ASN A 117 3.56 18.63 2.34
N PHE A 118 3.85 17.47 2.95
CA PHE A 118 3.08 16.25 2.78
C PHE A 118 1.84 16.15 3.69
N SER A 119 1.70 16.99 4.71
CA SER A 119 0.45 17.10 5.48
C SER A 119 -0.55 18.07 4.84
N THR A 120 -0.07 19.03 4.05
CA THR A 120 -0.90 20.04 3.38
C THR A 120 -1.13 19.74 1.91
N GLY A 121 -0.32 18.86 1.31
CA GLY A 121 -0.43 18.42 -0.08
C GLY A 121 0.82 18.83 -0.86
N CYS A 122 1.68 17.86 -1.14
CA CYS A 122 2.91 18.08 -1.89
C CYS A 122 2.61 18.11 -3.38
N THR A 123 2.95 19.23 -4.04
CA THR A 123 2.74 19.45 -5.48
C THR A 123 4.07 19.57 -6.25
N ASN A 124 5.21 19.36 -5.59
CA ASN A 124 6.52 19.39 -6.23
C ASN A 124 6.81 18.08 -6.97
N PHE A 125 6.11 17.88 -8.10
CA PHE A 125 6.24 16.66 -8.90
C PHE A 125 7.58 16.58 -9.66
N ARG A 126 8.19 17.73 -9.97
CA ARG A 126 9.46 17.80 -10.72
C ARG A 126 10.60 17.07 -10.00
N ASN A 127 10.66 17.21 -8.68
CA ASN A 127 11.68 16.59 -7.82
C ASN A 127 11.05 15.61 -6.82
N ILE A 128 10.01 14.89 -7.24
CA ILE A 128 9.16 14.13 -6.32
C ILE A 128 9.93 13.09 -5.49
N TYR A 129 10.89 12.39 -6.09
CA TYR A 129 11.67 11.36 -5.37
C TYR A 129 12.51 11.98 -4.25
N ALA A 130 13.25 13.05 -4.56
CA ALA A 130 14.04 13.78 -3.57
C ALA A 130 13.16 14.43 -2.49
N ALA A 131 11.97 14.93 -2.87
CA ALA A 131 10.99 15.46 -1.93
C ALA A 131 10.47 14.38 -0.97
N VAL A 132 10.21 13.16 -1.47
CA VAL A 132 9.79 12.02 -0.66
C VAL A 132 10.93 11.57 0.26
N GLU A 133 12.15 11.41 -0.24
CA GLU A 133 13.30 11.00 0.55
C GLU A 133 13.62 12.00 1.66
N SER A 134 13.66 13.30 1.35
CA SER A 134 13.87 14.35 2.35
C SER A 134 12.75 14.40 3.41
N HIS A 135 11.51 14.07 3.02
CA HIS A 135 10.41 13.94 3.97
C HIS A 135 10.60 12.76 4.93
N GLU A 136 11.00 11.59 4.42
CA GLU A 136 11.19 10.37 5.22
C GLU A 136 12.24 10.56 6.32
N ILE A 137 13.31 11.32 6.04
CA ILE A 137 14.37 11.61 7.01
C ILE A 137 14.09 12.85 7.89
N SER A 138 12.97 13.54 7.67
CA SER A 138 12.65 14.75 8.41
C SER A 138 12.25 14.43 9.86
N LYS A 139 12.67 15.29 10.79
CA LYS A 139 12.33 15.14 12.22
C LYS A 139 10.82 15.06 12.46
N VAL A 140 10.03 15.85 11.74
CA VAL A 140 8.57 15.87 11.88
C VAL A 140 7.96 14.53 11.47
N HIS A 141 8.44 13.93 10.38
CA HIS A 141 7.98 12.60 9.95
C HIS A 141 8.36 11.53 10.98
N ILE A 142 9.61 11.51 11.43
CA ILE A 142 10.12 10.53 12.40
C ILE A 142 9.27 10.57 13.68
N CYS A 143 9.06 11.74 14.27
CA CYS A 143 8.24 11.86 15.48
C CYS A 143 6.77 11.46 15.26
N ALA A 144 6.21 11.73 14.08
CA ALA A 144 4.85 11.31 13.73
C ALA A 144 4.75 9.78 13.59
N VAL A 145 5.76 9.14 12.99
CA VAL A 145 5.86 7.68 12.87
C VAL A 145 5.98 7.04 14.24
N GLU A 146 6.83 7.55 15.12
CA GLU A 146 6.97 7.06 16.50
C GLU A 146 5.63 7.13 17.26
N SER A 147 4.91 8.24 17.12
CA SER A 147 3.59 8.44 17.74
C SER A 147 2.55 7.47 17.19
N TYR A 148 2.55 7.23 15.88
CA TYR A 148 1.67 6.26 15.23
C TYR A 148 1.97 4.83 15.70
N VAL A 149 3.24 4.43 15.74
CA VAL A 149 3.66 3.12 16.23
C VAL A 149 3.19 2.92 17.67
N LYS A 150 3.43 3.90 18.55
CA LYS A 150 2.99 3.86 19.94
C LYS A 150 1.47 3.71 20.09
N ALA A 151 0.69 4.46 19.30
CA ALA A 151 -0.78 4.35 19.29
C ALA A 151 -1.23 2.95 18.82
N SER A 152 -0.66 2.45 17.72
CA SER A 152 -0.98 1.13 17.17
C SER A 152 -0.65 -0.02 18.12
N SER A 153 0.45 0.10 18.88
CA SER A 153 0.82 -0.88 19.90
C SER A 153 -0.13 -0.83 21.10
N ASN A 154 -0.59 0.36 21.51
CA ASN A 154 -1.52 0.49 22.61
C ASN A 154 -2.88 -0.15 22.30
N ASP A 155 -3.39 0.05 21.07
CA ASP A 155 -4.60 -0.64 20.58
C ASP A 155 -4.46 -2.16 20.66
N SER A 156 -3.28 -2.69 20.30
CA SER A 156 -3.01 -4.12 20.36
C SER A 156 -3.03 -4.66 21.79
N ILE A 157 -2.50 -3.90 22.76
CA ILE A 157 -2.45 -4.26 24.17
C ILE A 157 -3.86 -4.23 24.77
N GLU A 158 -4.62 -3.17 24.53
CA GLU A 158 -6.01 -3.03 25.00
C GLU A 158 -6.88 -4.19 24.49
N TYR A 159 -6.73 -4.56 23.22
CA TYR A 159 -7.44 -5.71 22.64
C TYR A 159 -7.11 -7.03 23.36
N LEU A 160 -5.83 -7.29 23.67
CA LEU A 160 -5.39 -8.48 24.40
C LEU A 160 -5.97 -8.52 25.82
N ILE A 161 -5.95 -7.39 26.54
CA ILE A 161 -6.51 -7.26 27.89
C ILE A 161 -8.02 -7.56 27.85
N ASN A 162 -8.76 -6.90 26.96
CA ASN A 162 -10.21 -7.07 26.86
C ASN A 162 -10.60 -8.53 26.53
N ARG A 163 -9.88 -9.18 25.61
CA ARG A 163 -10.07 -10.61 25.31
C ARG A 163 -9.84 -11.49 26.54
N ASN A 164 -8.78 -11.23 27.30
CA ASN A 164 -8.47 -11.99 28.51
C ASN A 164 -9.55 -11.83 29.59
N VAL A 165 -10.01 -10.60 29.84
CA VAL A 165 -11.09 -10.32 30.80
C VAL A 165 -12.37 -11.05 30.41
N MET A 166 -12.76 -11.03 29.14
CA MET A 166 -13.95 -11.73 28.64
C MET A 166 -13.82 -13.26 28.78
N ASN A 167 -12.65 -13.82 28.47
CA ASN A 167 -12.38 -15.25 28.64
C ASN A 167 -12.43 -15.68 30.12
N MET A 168 -11.92 -14.84 31.03
CA MET A 168 -12.01 -15.09 32.47
C MET A 168 -13.46 -15.07 32.95
N LYS A 169 -14.27 -14.09 32.53
CA LYS A 169 -15.71 -14.06 32.82
C LYS A 169 -16.42 -15.34 32.34
N LYS A 170 -16.14 -15.80 31.12
CA LYS A 170 -16.73 -17.02 30.55
C LYS A 170 -16.34 -18.29 31.33
N LYS A 171 -15.07 -18.39 31.78
CA LYS A 171 -14.61 -19.50 32.64
C LYS A 171 -15.32 -19.50 33.99
N THR A 172 -15.48 -18.34 34.61
CA THR A 172 -16.18 -18.20 35.89
C THR A 172 -17.66 -18.56 35.77
N SER A 173 -18.36 -18.11 34.72
CA SER A 173 -19.76 -18.48 34.48
C SER A 173 -19.94 -19.97 34.23
N ARG A 174 -19.01 -20.61 33.51
CA ARG A 174 -19.02 -22.08 33.30
C ARG A 174 -18.79 -22.85 34.59
N ARG A 175 -17.87 -22.41 35.45
CA ARG A 175 -17.64 -23.01 36.79
C ARG A 175 -18.85 -22.87 37.71
N LYS A 176 -19.50 -21.71 37.73
CA LYS A 176 -20.75 -21.50 38.49
C LYS A 176 -21.85 -22.45 38.00
N ASN A 177 -22.02 -22.60 36.69
CA ASN A 177 -23.02 -23.51 36.12
C ASN A 177 -22.67 -25.00 36.30
N SER A 178 -21.41 -25.38 36.44
CA SER A 178 -21.03 -26.76 36.76
C SER A 178 -21.28 -27.11 38.22
N CYS A 179 -21.04 -26.18 39.16
CA CYS A 179 -21.31 -26.41 40.58
C CYS A 179 -22.80 -26.55 40.89
N ILE A 180 -23.68 -25.87 40.14
CA ILE A 180 -25.14 -25.97 40.32
C ILE A 180 -25.70 -27.30 39.80
N LYS A 181 -25.02 -27.96 38.84
CA LYS A 181 -25.48 -29.24 38.27
C LYS A 181 -25.09 -30.49 39.07
N THR A 182 -24.20 -30.36 40.05
CA THR A 182 -23.73 -31.49 40.88
C THR A 182 -24.42 -31.55 42.25
N SER A 183 -25.47 -30.74 42.47
CA SER A 183 -26.20 -30.64 43.75
C SER A 183 -27.64 -31.19 43.70
N ILE A 184 -27.92 -32.14 42.80
CA ILE A 184 -29.16 -32.93 42.76
C ILE A 184 -28.74 -34.40 42.77
#